data_AF-A0AAV6TPF6-F1
#
_entry.id   AF-A0AAV6TPF6-F1
#
_cell.length_a   1.000
_cell.length_b   1.000
_cell.length_c   1.000
_cell.angle_alpha   90.00
_cell.angle_beta   90.00
_cell.angle_gamma   90.00
#
_symmetry.space_group_name_H-M   'P 1'
#
loop_
_entity.id
_entity.type
_entity.pdbx_description
1 polymer ?
#
loop_
_entity_poly.entity_id
_entity_poly.type
_entity_poly.pdbx_seq_one_letter_code
_entity_poly.pdbx_strand_id
1 'polypeptide(L)'
;MDEITTYLDGRYVSAPEAIWRLSEFNMSYKSHTVIRLAVHLPHQKQVVFIGGQETEAAERAAAKYTTLTAWFQLNRDDSQAQIYTYSEIPNHYVYEKNTTKWKRRQRGSHQVIGRMPVVSVQDAERFYLRMLLLRQPGAVGFVDIRTVDGIVCETFQQACKMRGLLEGDQLWNDTLRELQKLSPQASYVCCLL
;
A
#
# COMPACT_ATOMS: atom_id res chain seq x y z
N MET A 1 48.46 6.31 14.39
CA MET A 1 47.34 5.39 14.11
C MET A 1 46.68 5.15 15.45
N ASP A 2 45.44 5.61 15.63
CA ASP A 2 44.75 5.61 16.93
C ASP A 2 43.93 4.32 17.08
N GLU A 3 44.50 3.36 17.82
CA GLU A 3 43.99 2.00 18.04
C GLU A 3 42.59 1.97 18.67
N ILE A 4 42.25 3.01 19.45
CA ILE A 4 40.99 3.12 20.19
C ILE A 4 39.80 3.36 19.25
N THR A 5 39.99 4.13 18.18
CA THR A 5 38.93 4.37 17.18
C THR A 5 38.65 3.15 16.30
N THR A 6 39.63 2.26 16.14
CA THR A 6 39.49 1.04 15.34
C THR A 6 38.64 -0.02 16.07
N TYR A 7 38.64 0.00 17.42
CA TYR A 7 37.89 -0.96 18.23
C TYR A 7 36.36 -0.68 18.25
N LEU A 8 35.96 0.58 18.10
CA LEU A 8 34.54 0.99 18.15
C LEU A 8 33.73 0.63 16.90
N ASP A 9 34.39 0.27 15.79
CA ASP A 9 33.74 -0.14 14.54
C ASP A 9 33.81 -1.66 14.30
N GLY A 10 34.12 -2.42 15.36
CA GLY A 10 34.09 -3.88 15.36
C GLY A 10 32.66 -4.42 15.24
N ARG A 11 32.13 -4.49 14.02
CA ARG A 11 30.87 -5.21 13.75
C ARG A 11 31.09 -6.68 14.09
N TYR A 12 30.47 -7.14 15.17
CA TYR A 12 30.47 -8.56 15.53
C TYR A 12 29.91 -9.39 14.36
N VAL A 13 30.73 -10.31 13.84
CA VAL A 13 30.33 -11.30 12.84
C VAL A 13 30.27 -12.63 13.57
N SER A 14 29.13 -13.32 13.48
CA SER A 14 29.00 -14.65 14.11
C SER A 14 29.95 -15.66 13.46
N ALA A 15 30.43 -16.66 14.21
CA ALA A 15 31.33 -17.69 13.67
C ALA A 15 30.80 -18.39 12.39
N PRO A 16 29.50 -18.71 12.27
CA PRO A 16 28.94 -19.23 11.02
C PRO A 16 29.03 -18.25 9.84
N GLU A 17 28.77 -16.97 10.07
CA GLU A 17 28.84 -15.92 9.03
C GLU A 17 30.29 -15.68 8.57
N ALA A 18 31.26 -15.75 9.49
CA ALA A 18 32.68 -15.64 9.17
C ALA A 18 33.17 -16.78 8.27
N ILE A 19 32.79 -18.02 8.58
CA ILE A 19 33.08 -19.19 7.73
C ILE A 19 32.43 -19.05 6.36
N TRP A 20 31.20 -18.53 6.30
CA TRP A 20 30.48 -18.28 5.05
C TRP A 20 31.21 -17.29 4.14
N ARG A 21 31.73 -16.21 4.74
CA ARG A 21 32.54 -15.19 4.05
C ARG A 21 33.89 -15.75 3.60
N LEU A 22 34.59 -16.50 4.46
CA LEU A 22 35.87 -17.13 4.14
C LEU A 22 35.76 -18.16 3.02
N SER A 23 34.61 -18.80 2.90
CA SER A 23 34.31 -19.78 1.86
C SER A 23 33.76 -19.15 0.57
N GLU A 24 33.77 -17.81 0.46
CA GLU A 24 33.24 -17.02 -0.66
C GLU A 24 31.78 -17.34 -1.04
N PHE A 25 31.01 -17.89 -0.11
CA PHE A 25 29.61 -18.18 -0.36
C PHE A 25 28.82 -16.87 -0.45
N ASN A 26 27.92 -16.80 -1.43
CA ASN A 26 27.09 -15.63 -1.64
C ASN A 26 26.17 -15.41 -0.42
N MET A 27 26.43 -14.34 0.36
CA MET A 27 25.74 -14.05 1.62
C MET A 27 24.27 -13.65 1.45
N SER A 28 23.85 -13.27 0.25
CA SER A 28 22.47 -12.88 0.01
C SER A 28 22.02 -13.27 -1.40
N TYR A 29 21.18 -14.29 -1.49
CA TYR A 29 20.41 -14.54 -2.68
C TYR A 29 19.13 -13.70 -2.65
N LYS A 30 19.09 -12.60 -3.40
CA LYS A 30 17.85 -11.83 -3.60
C LYS A 30 17.11 -12.46 -4.77
N SER A 31 16.18 -13.35 -4.45
CA SER A 31 15.33 -14.02 -5.45
C SER A 31 14.41 -13.05 -6.20
N HIS A 32 14.06 -11.91 -5.58
CA HIS A 32 13.09 -10.95 -6.14
C HIS A 32 13.54 -9.49 -6.02
N THR A 33 13.22 -8.70 -7.04
CA THR A 33 13.33 -7.24 -7.03
C THR A 33 12.07 -6.61 -6.44
N VAL A 34 12.21 -5.73 -5.46
CA VAL A 34 11.06 -5.04 -4.85
C VAL A 34 10.87 -3.66 -5.47
N ILE A 35 9.70 -3.41 -6.05
CA ILE A 35 9.30 -2.09 -6.58
C ILE A 35 8.38 -1.42 -5.55
N ARG A 36 8.74 -0.21 -5.12
CA ARG A 36 7.90 0.59 -4.21
C ARG A 36 6.78 1.26 -5.01
N LEU A 37 5.55 0.92 -4.68
CA LEU A 37 4.35 1.47 -5.29
C LEU A 37 3.87 2.68 -4.49
N ALA A 38 3.60 3.80 -5.15
CA ALA A 38 3.07 4.99 -4.52
C ALA A 38 1.61 4.74 -4.13
N VAL A 39 1.21 5.20 -2.96
CA VAL A 39 -0.18 5.24 -2.51
C VAL A 39 -0.39 6.64 -1.98
N HIS A 40 -1.32 7.42 -2.53
CA HIS A 40 -1.61 8.78 -2.08
C HIS A 40 -3.02 9.16 -2.50
N LEU A 41 -3.63 10.09 -1.76
CA LEU A 41 -4.93 10.66 -2.11
C LEU A 41 -4.81 11.64 -3.30
N PRO A 42 -5.93 12.05 -3.92
CA PRO A 42 -5.93 13.14 -4.90
C PRO A 42 -5.23 14.37 -4.34
N HIS A 43 -4.36 14.99 -5.14
CA HIS A 43 -3.57 16.20 -4.78
C HIS A 43 -2.57 16.04 -3.62
N GLN A 44 -2.47 14.88 -2.99
CA GLN A 44 -1.50 14.62 -1.90
C GLN A 44 -0.26 13.85 -2.39
N LYS A 45 0.29 14.25 -3.54
CA LYS A 45 1.53 13.64 -4.05
C LYS A 45 2.70 14.03 -3.15
N GLN A 46 3.49 13.05 -2.71
CA GLN A 46 4.71 13.31 -1.96
C GLN A 46 5.79 13.88 -2.89
N VAL A 47 6.38 15.01 -2.50
CA VAL A 47 7.46 15.68 -3.24
C VAL A 47 8.66 15.83 -2.31
N VAL A 48 9.85 15.48 -2.81
CA VAL A 48 11.12 15.74 -2.12
C VAL A 48 11.79 16.89 -2.84
N PHE A 49 12.19 17.92 -2.09
CA PHE A 49 12.81 19.12 -2.61
C PHE A 49 14.06 19.48 -1.79
N ILE A 50 14.92 20.30 -2.39
CA ILE A 50 16.03 20.95 -1.69
C ILE A 50 15.52 22.34 -1.30
N GLY A 51 15.82 22.78 -0.08
CA GLY A 51 15.37 24.09 0.41
C GLY A 51 15.72 25.22 -0.56
N GLY A 52 14.75 26.09 -0.85
CA GLY A 52 14.86 27.16 -1.84
C GLY A 52 14.48 26.77 -3.28
N GLN A 53 14.11 25.51 -3.54
CA GLN A 53 13.59 25.03 -4.83
C GLN A 53 12.19 24.40 -4.68
N GLU A 54 11.41 24.84 -3.71
CA GLU A 54 10.09 24.27 -3.39
C GLU A 54 9.14 24.32 -4.60
N THR A 55 9.08 25.48 -5.27
CA THR A 55 8.15 25.74 -6.39
C THR A 55 8.49 24.90 -7.61
N GLU A 56 9.75 24.90 -8.04
CA GLU A 56 10.23 24.08 -9.16
C GLU A 56 10.04 22.58 -8.91
N ALA A 57 10.26 22.13 -7.67
CA ALA A 57 10.06 20.74 -7.30
C ALA A 57 8.57 20.35 -7.35
N ALA A 58 7.67 21.24 -6.92
CA ALA A 58 6.23 21.04 -7.00
C ALA A 58 5.75 20.98 -8.46
N GLU A 59 6.22 21.88 -9.32
CA GLU A 59 5.90 21.88 -10.76
C GLU A 59 6.39 20.59 -11.44
N ARG A 60 7.63 20.18 -11.17
CA ARG A 60 8.20 18.94 -11.68
C ARG A 60 7.42 17.70 -11.23
N ALA A 61 6.91 17.71 -9.99
CA ALA A 61 6.09 16.62 -9.46
C ALA A 61 4.66 16.63 -10.02
N ALA A 62 4.11 17.80 -10.33
CA ALA A 62 2.82 17.93 -10.99
C ALA A 62 2.87 17.36 -12.42
N ALA A 63 3.94 17.67 -13.16
CA ALA A 63 4.17 17.20 -14.53
C ALA A 63 4.41 15.69 -14.65
N LYS A 64 4.85 15.03 -13.56
CA LYS A 64 5.17 13.60 -13.55
C LYS A 64 4.02 12.77 -13.00
N TYR A 65 3.75 11.64 -13.65
CA TYR A 65 2.90 10.62 -13.07
C TYR A 65 3.65 9.88 -11.96
N THR A 66 2.94 9.52 -10.91
CA THR A 66 3.38 8.54 -9.92
C THR A 66 3.10 7.13 -10.45
N THR A 67 3.64 6.10 -9.80
CA THR A 67 3.32 4.70 -10.16
C THR A 67 1.82 4.42 -10.09
N LEU A 68 1.09 5.07 -9.19
CA LEU A 68 -0.37 4.95 -9.03
C LEU A 68 -1.12 5.64 -10.17
N THR A 69 -0.82 6.90 -10.45
CA THR A 69 -1.51 7.64 -11.52
C THR A 69 -1.16 7.09 -12.91
N ALA A 70 0.06 6.58 -13.08
CA ALA A 70 0.45 5.88 -14.30
C ALA A 70 -0.29 4.54 -14.45
N TRP A 71 -0.63 3.86 -13.36
CA TRP A 71 -1.43 2.64 -13.41
C TRP A 71 -2.87 2.93 -13.87
N PHE A 72 -3.47 4.02 -13.37
CA PHE A 72 -4.76 4.49 -13.88
C PHE A 72 -4.74 4.76 -15.39
N GLN A 73 -3.67 5.42 -15.87
CA GLN A 73 -3.52 5.67 -17.30
C GLN A 73 -3.31 4.37 -18.08
N LEU A 74 -2.48 3.46 -17.58
CA LEU A 74 -2.28 2.13 -18.17
C LEU A 74 -3.60 1.38 -18.34
N ASN A 75 -4.45 1.37 -17.31
CA ASN A 75 -5.74 0.67 -17.38
C ASN A 75 -6.72 1.28 -18.39
N ARG A 76 -6.56 2.56 -18.76
CA ARG A 76 -7.34 3.16 -19.85
C ARG A 76 -6.84 2.71 -21.23
N ASP A 77 -5.53 2.58 -21.35
CA ASP A 77 -4.86 2.37 -22.63
C ASP A 77 -4.73 0.87 -22.98
N ASP A 78 -4.64 -0.02 -21.98
CA ASP A 78 -4.41 -1.46 -22.15
C ASP A 78 -5.41 -2.30 -21.34
N SER A 79 -6.32 -2.97 -22.06
CA SER A 79 -7.29 -3.92 -21.48
C SER A 79 -6.64 -5.09 -20.73
N GLN A 80 -5.42 -5.51 -21.11
CA GLN A 80 -4.71 -6.59 -20.43
C GLN A 80 -4.18 -6.16 -19.07
N ALA A 81 -4.00 -4.86 -18.82
CA ALA A 81 -3.64 -4.39 -17.49
C ALA A 81 -4.82 -4.45 -16.52
N GLN A 82 -6.06 -4.42 -17.04
CA GLN A 82 -7.26 -4.35 -16.22
C GLN A 82 -7.54 -5.61 -15.41
N ILE A 83 -6.91 -6.74 -15.73
CA ILE A 83 -7.05 -7.99 -14.99
C ILE A 83 -6.20 -8.02 -13.72
N TYR A 84 -5.21 -7.13 -13.59
CA TYR A 84 -4.24 -7.15 -12.49
C TYR A 84 -4.56 -6.07 -11.45
N THR A 85 -4.41 -6.43 -10.17
CA THR A 85 -4.45 -5.45 -9.07
C THR A 85 -3.20 -4.59 -9.09
N TYR A 86 -3.25 -3.41 -8.46
CA TYR A 86 -2.12 -2.50 -8.47
C TYR A 86 -0.82 -3.12 -7.89
N SER A 87 -0.92 -4.01 -6.90
CA SER A 87 0.21 -4.77 -6.35
C SER A 87 0.85 -5.75 -7.32
N GLU A 88 0.10 -6.28 -8.27
CA GLU A 88 0.53 -7.33 -9.21
C GLU A 88 1.11 -6.74 -10.50
N ILE A 89 0.78 -5.49 -10.82
CA ILE A 89 1.25 -4.81 -12.04
C ILE A 89 2.77 -4.91 -12.22
N PRO A 90 3.64 -4.73 -11.20
CA PRO A 90 5.08 -4.92 -11.33
C PRO A 90 5.53 -6.29 -11.87
N ASN A 91 4.71 -7.33 -11.70
CA ASN A 91 4.99 -8.67 -12.23
C ASN A 91 4.85 -8.68 -13.76
N HIS A 92 3.94 -7.87 -14.32
CA HIS A 92 3.61 -7.88 -15.75
C HIS A 92 4.10 -6.64 -16.50
N TYR A 93 4.41 -5.56 -15.79
CA TYR A 93 4.81 -4.28 -16.34
C TYR A 93 6.04 -3.71 -15.60
N VAL A 94 6.81 -2.91 -16.32
CA VAL A 94 7.97 -2.17 -15.81
C VAL A 94 7.63 -0.69 -15.82
N TYR A 95 7.86 -0.02 -14.69
CA TYR A 95 7.69 1.43 -14.60
C TYR A 95 8.91 2.15 -15.13
N GLU A 96 8.74 2.92 -16.20
CA GLU A 96 9.81 3.71 -16.81
C GLU A 96 9.83 5.13 -16.21
N LYS A 97 10.86 5.44 -15.44
CA LYS A 97 10.95 6.71 -14.68
C LYS A 97 11.04 7.96 -15.55
N ASN A 98 11.60 7.83 -16.77
CA ASN A 98 11.81 8.97 -17.68
C ASN A 98 10.50 9.41 -18.33
N THR A 99 9.69 8.44 -18.80
CA THR A 99 8.38 8.72 -19.42
C THR A 99 7.24 8.70 -18.42
N THR A 100 7.48 8.21 -17.19
CA THR A 100 6.48 8.02 -16.13
C THR A 100 5.31 7.13 -16.55
N LYS A 101 5.61 6.08 -17.33
CA LYS A 101 4.61 5.13 -17.86
C LYS A 101 4.96 3.70 -17.50
N TRP A 102 3.95 2.85 -17.44
CA TRP A 102 4.13 1.40 -17.37
C TRP A 102 4.25 0.83 -18.78
N LYS A 103 5.23 -0.04 -18.99
CA LYS A 103 5.44 -0.78 -20.25
C LYS A 103 5.39 -2.27 -19.98
N ARG A 104 4.84 -3.05 -20.91
CA ARG A 104 4.75 -4.51 -20.77
C ARG A 104 6.14 -5.12 -20.57
N ARG A 105 6.26 -5.99 -19.57
CA ARG A 105 7.50 -6.67 -19.21
C ARG A 105 7.78 -7.78 -20.21
N GLN A 106 9.02 -7.85 -20.68
CA GLN A 106 9.48 -8.89 -21.60
C GLN A 106 10.10 -10.10 -20.88
N ARG A 107 10.68 -9.92 -19.68
CA ARG A 107 11.39 -10.98 -18.91
C ARG A 107 11.26 -10.79 -17.39
N GLY A 108 11.34 -11.90 -16.64
CA GLY A 108 11.48 -11.89 -15.18
C GLY A 108 10.21 -11.53 -14.41
N SER A 109 9.02 -11.92 -14.90
CA SER A 109 7.74 -11.58 -14.24
C SER A 109 7.62 -12.13 -12.82
N HIS A 110 8.08 -13.36 -12.60
CA HIS A 110 8.00 -14.07 -11.32
C HIS A 110 9.08 -13.65 -10.31
N GLN A 111 9.96 -12.71 -10.66
CA GLN A 111 11.08 -12.27 -9.82
C GLN A 111 10.90 -10.83 -9.33
N VAL A 112 9.68 -10.30 -9.38
CA VAL A 112 9.40 -8.91 -8.99
C VAL A 112 8.23 -8.89 -8.01
N ILE A 113 8.28 -8.00 -7.04
CA ILE A 113 7.21 -7.81 -6.06
C ILE A 113 6.89 -6.32 -5.98
N GLY A 114 5.63 -5.97 -6.26
CA GLY A 114 5.08 -4.65 -6.00
C GLY A 114 4.74 -4.47 -4.52
N ARG A 115 5.47 -3.58 -3.83
CA ARG A 115 5.23 -3.32 -2.41
C ARG A 115 4.63 -1.94 -2.21
N MET A 116 3.37 -1.91 -1.80
CA MET A 116 2.72 -0.69 -1.30
C MET A 116 3.22 -0.39 0.13
N PRO A 117 3.46 0.89 0.47
CA PRO A 117 3.86 1.28 1.82
C PRO A 117 2.81 0.86 2.84
N VAL A 118 3.27 0.62 4.07
CA VAL A 118 2.36 0.53 5.21
C VAL A 118 1.78 1.92 5.44
N VAL A 119 0.47 2.00 5.60
CA VAL A 119 -0.24 3.26 5.87
C VAL A 119 -0.81 3.14 7.29
N SER A 120 -0.60 4.18 8.10
CA SER A 120 -1.15 4.25 9.46
C SER A 120 -2.68 4.32 9.40
N VAL A 121 -3.36 3.68 10.35
CA VAL A 121 -4.82 3.78 10.49
C VAL A 121 -5.29 5.19 10.84
N GLN A 122 -4.40 6.05 11.34
CA GLN A 122 -4.68 7.47 11.58
C GLN A 122 -4.85 8.26 10.26
N ASP A 123 -4.22 7.80 9.17
CA ASP A 123 -4.44 8.32 7.82
C ASP A 123 -5.54 7.49 7.15
N ALA A 124 -6.77 7.65 7.68
CA ALA A 124 -7.90 6.77 7.44
C ALA A 124 -8.20 6.59 5.94
N GLU A 125 -8.37 7.68 5.19
CA GLU A 125 -8.73 7.60 3.77
C GLU A 125 -7.64 6.95 2.93
N ARG A 126 -6.36 7.22 3.20
CA ARG A 126 -5.25 6.57 2.49
C ARG A 126 -5.13 5.09 2.85
N PHE A 127 -5.45 4.73 4.10
CA PHE A 127 -5.52 3.35 4.54
C PHE A 127 -6.60 2.57 3.78
N TYR A 128 -7.81 3.13 3.66
CA TYR A 128 -8.90 2.53 2.88
C TYR A 128 -8.60 2.49 1.38
N LEU A 129 -7.97 3.54 0.83
CA LEU A 129 -7.48 3.51 -0.56
C LEU A 129 -6.51 2.34 -0.79
N ARG A 130 -5.54 2.14 0.12
CA ARG A 130 -4.61 1.00 0.04
C ARG A 130 -5.35 -0.34 0.07
N MET A 131 -6.38 -0.46 0.89
CA MET A 131 -7.21 -1.66 0.96
C MET A 131 -7.93 -1.95 -0.36
N LEU A 132 -8.46 -0.93 -1.02
CA LEU A 132 -9.12 -1.07 -2.32
C LEU A 132 -8.11 -1.42 -3.42
N LEU A 133 -6.95 -0.78 -3.45
CA LEU A 133 -5.88 -1.04 -4.42
C LEU A 133 -5.35 -2.48 -4.40
N LEU A 134 -5.43 -3.15 -3.25
CA LEU A 134 -5.06 -4.57 -3.10
C LEU A 134 -6.07 -5.53 -3.73
N ARG A 135 -7.30 -5.08 -3.99
CA ARG A 135 -8.45 -5.96 -4.28
C ARG A 135 -9.14 -5.65 -5.59
N GLN A 136 -9.14 -4.38 -6.00
CA GLN A 136 -9.79 -3.92 -7.23
C GLN A 136 -8.77 -3.83 -8.36
N PRO A 137 -8.83 -4.75 -9.34
CA PRO A 137 -8.05 -4.61 -10.57
C PRO A 137 -8.70 -3.59 -11.52
N GLY A 138 -7.91 -3.13 -12.49
CA GLY A 138 -8.42 -2.35 -13.63
C GLY A 138 -8.97 -0.95 -13.36
N ALA A 139 -8.81 -0.41 -12.15
CA ALA A 139 -9.34 0.91 -11.87
C ALA A 139 -8.69 1.99 -12.75
N VAL A 140 -9.48 2.89 -13.35
CA VAL A 140 -9.00 3.95 -14.27
C VAL A 140 -8.86 5.33 -13.61
N GLY A 141 -9.07 5.41 -12.30
CA GLY A 141 -8.93 6.65 -11.54
C GLY A 141 -9.38 6.50 -10.08
N PHE A 142 -9.24 7.59 -9.32
CA PHE A 142 -9.67 7.62 -7.91
C PHE A 142 -11.18 7.46 -7.74
N VAL A 143 -11.97 8.05 -8.64
CA VAL A 143 -13.44 7.91 -8.62
C VAL A 143 -13.85 6.47 -8.87
N ASP A 144 -13.20 5.82 -9.82
CA ASP A 144 -13.48 4.43 -10.19
C ASP A 144 -13.12 3.44 -9.07
N ILE A 145 -12.01 3.68 -8.35
CA ILE A 145 -11.65 2.90 -7.15
C ILE A 145 -12.74 2.94 -6.06
N ARG A 146 -13.38 4.09 -5.86
CA ARG A 146 -14.45 4.24 -4.86
C ARG A 146 -15.84 3.97 -5.43
N THR A 147 -15.93 3.44 -6.66
CA THR A 147 -17.20 3.05 -7.27
C THR A 147 -17.47 1.58 -6.97
N VAL A 148 -18.65 1.28 -6.45
CA VAL A 148 -19.10 -0.06 -6.07
C VAL A 148 -20.49 -0.28 -6.68
N ASP A 149 -20.63 -1.30 -7.51
CA ASP A 149 -21.89 -1.65 -8.19
C ASP A 149 -22.56 -0.47 -8.92
N GLY A 150 -21.76 0.38 -9.55
CA GLY A 150 -22.21 1.58 -10.27
C GLY A 150 -22.49 2.80 -9.40
N ILE A 151 -22.40 2.68 -8.07
CA ILE A 151 -22.58 3.78 -7.12
C ILE A 151 -21.23 4.38 -6.77
N VAL A 152 -21.06 5.68 -7.02
CA VAL A 152 -19.86 6.42 -6.64
C VAL A 152 -19.95 6.78 -5.15
N CYS A 153 -19.12 6.16 -4.31
CA CYS A 153 -19.05 6.50 -2.89
C CYS A 153 -18.37 7.86 -2.68
N GLU A 154 -18.69 8.55 -1.60
CA GLU A 154 -18.04 9.82 -1.24
C GLU A 154 -16.60 9.60 -0.77
N THR A 155 -16.38 8.56 0.04
CA THR A 155 -15.09 8.24 0.64
C THR A 155 -14.60 6.84 0.27
N PHE A 156 -13.29 6.61 0.37
CA PHE A 156 -12.73 5.27 0.21
C PHE A 156 -13.18 4.34 1.33
N GLN A 157 -13.41 4.89 2.53
CA GLN A 157 -14.01 4.13 3.64
C GLN A 157 -15.38 3.58 3.27
N GLN A 158 -16.27 4.41 2.73
CA GLN A 158 -17.62 4.00 2.36
C GLN A 158 -17.58 2.91 1.28
N ALA A 159 -16.69 3.04 0.28
CA ALA A 159 -16.48 2.00 -0.72
C ALA A 159 -16.01 0.68 -0.09
N CYS A 160 -15.11 0.73 0.90
CA CYS A 160 -14.70 -0.46 1.66
C CYS A 160 -15.88 -1.08 2.43
N LYS A 161 -16.74 -0.27 3.07
CA LYS A 161 -17.95 -0.76 3.76
C LYS A 161 -18.91 -1.45 2.79
N MET A 162 -19.22 -0.81 1.66
CA MET A 162 -20.13 -1.37 0.65
C MET A 162 -19.60 -2.67 0.05
N ARG A 163 -18.28 -2.81 -0.11
CA ARG A 163 -17.64 -4.06 -0.56
C ARG A 163 -17.53 -5.13 0.53
N GLY A 164 -18.03 -4.89 1.74
CA GLY A 164 -17.92 -5.81 2.87
C GLY A 164 -16.48 -6.03 3.37
N LEU A 165 -15.57 -5.09 3.08
CA LEU A 165 -14.16 -5.16 3.52
C LEU A 165 -13.96 -4.67 4.95
N LEU A 166 -14.96 -3.99 5.49
CA LEU A 166 -15.04 -3.57 6.89
C LEU A 166 -16.23 -4.27 7.50
N GLU A 167 -16.02 -4.94 8.64
CA GLU A 167 -17.14 -5.36 9.47
C GLU A 167 -17.91 -4.10 9.86
N GLY A 168 -19.21 -4.09 9.56
CA GLY A 168 -20.06 -2.99 9.97
C GLY A 168 -20.28 -3.04 11.48
N ASP A 169 -20.40 -1.86 12.11
CA ASP A 169 -20.95 -1.74 13.46
C ASP A 169 -22.39 -2.26 13.56
N GLN A 170 -23.00 -2.74 12.47
CA GLN A 170 -24.31 -3.36 12.44
C GLN A 170 -24.40 -4.53 13.41
N LEU A 171 -23.38 -5.38 13.50
CA LEU A 171 -23.40 -6.49 14.46
C LEU A 171 -23.50 -5.97 15.90
N TRP A 172 -22.79 -4.89 16.24
CA TRP A 172 -22.84 -4.22 17.53
C TRP A 172 -24.17 -3.48 17.76
N ASN A 173 -24.69 -2.79 16.74
CA ASN A 173 -25.96 -2.08 16.83
C ASN A 173 -27.15 -3.05 16.94
N ASP A 174 -27.10 -4.17 16.24
CA ASP A 174 -28.12 -5.20 16.26
C ASP A 174 -28.08 -5.96 17.58
N THR A 175 -26.89 -6.33 18.08
CA THR A 175 -26.75 -6.90 19.43
C THR A 175 -27.20 -5.91 20.52
N LEU A 176 -26.86 -4.62 20.44
CA LEU A 176 -27.35 -3.61 21.39
C LEU A 176 -28.88 -3.42 21.32
N ARG A 177 -29.46 -3.45 20.11
CA ARG A 177 -30.92 -3.39 19.92
C ARG A 177 -31.62 -4.65 20.44
N GLU A 178 -31.03 -5.82 20.27
CA GLU A 178 -31.54 -7.07 20.85
C GLU A 178 -31.46 -7.03 22.38
N LEU A 179 -30.35 -6.56 22.96
CA LEU A 179 -30.21 -6.39 24.41
C LEU A 179 -31.24 -5.38 24.97
N GLN A 180 -31.55 -4.30 24.24
CA GLN A 180 -32.64 -3.38 24.62
C GLN A 180 -34.02 -4.04 24.59
N LYS A 181 -34.28 -4.98 23.67
CA LYS A 181 -35.55 -5.73 23.65
C LYS A 181 -35.66 -6.73 24.80
N LEU A 182 -34.53 -7.21 25.31
CA LEU A 182 -34.46 -8.12 26.46
C LEU A 182 -34.52 -7.38 27.81
N SER A 183 -34.34 -6.06 27.83
CA SER A 183 -34.28 -5.27 29.07
C SER A 183 -35.59 -4.99 29.83
N PRO A 184 -36.82 -5.40 29.44
CA PRO A 184 -37.98 -5.28 30.33
C PRO A 184 -38.13 -6.42 31.36
N GLN A 185 -37.28 -7.44 31.39
CA GLN A 185 -37.49 -8.62 32.26
C GLN A 185 -36.45 -8.85 33.37
N ALA A 186 -35.44 -7.99 33.53
CA ALA A 186 -34.43 -8.16 34.58
C ALA A 186 -34.60 -7.14 35.73
N SER A 187 -35.75 -7.19 36.43
CA SER A 187 -35.99 -6.39 37.65
C SER A 187 -35.63 -7.09 38.97
N TYR A 188 -35.12 -8.31 38.95
CA TYR A 188 -34.66 -9.01 40.16
C TYR A 188 -33.46 -9.85 39.71
N VAL A 189 -32.23 -9.65 40.17
CA VAL A 189 -31.77 -9.73 41.56
C VAL A 189 -30.48 -8.91 41.68
N CYS A 190 -30.59 -7.74 42.32
CA CYS A 190 -29.50 -7.19 43.11
C CYS A 190 -29.68 -7.78 44.52
N CYS A 191 -28.81 -8.69 44.94
CA CYS A 191 -28.54 -9.00 46.35
C CYS A 191 -27.33 -9.93 46.47
N LEU A 192 -26.19 -9.31 46.81
CA LEU A 192 -25.14 -9.78 47.74
C LEU A 192 -24.70 -11.26 47.68
N LEU A 193 -23.52 -11.49 47.10
CA LEU A 193 -22.24 -11.72 47.83
C LEU A 193 -21.06 -11.46 46.90
#